data_AF-A0A3B9LP56-F1
#
_entry.id   AF-A0A3B9LP56-F1
#
_cell.length_a   1.000
_cell.length_b   1.000
_cell.length_c   1.000
_cell.angle_alpha   90.00
_cell.angle_beta   90.00
_cell.angle_gamma   90.00
#
_symmetry.space_group_name_H-M   'P 1'
#
loop_
_entity.id
_entity.type
_entity.pdbx_description
1 polymer ?
#
loop_
_entity_poly.entity_id
_entity_poly.type
_entity_poly.pdbx_seq_one_letter_code
_entity_poly.pdbx_strand_id
1 'polypeptide(L)'
;YEIYLQSFPASSTKTQISTSGGFWPEWRADGKELFYISADKKLMAVNIKVSNVVEGSVPTVLFPMNAKASNGYSYAVAADGQRFLINRLVEGNNPALITVVLNWTSDLKRQR
;
A
#
# COMPACT_ATOMS: atom_id res chain seq x y z
N TYR A 1 -10.95 11.23 -0.14
CA TYR A 1 -11.60 10.11 0.58
C TYR A 1 -10.79 9.87 1.83
N GLU A 2 -11.43 9.65 2.97
CA GLU A 2 -10.74 9.58 4.26
C GLU A 2 -10.92 8.21 4.92
N ILE A 3 -10.00 7.91 5.83
CA ILE A 3 -10.04 6.72 6.69
C ILE A 3 -10.72 7.11 7.99
N TYR A 4 -11.75 6.35 8.34
CA TYR A 4 -12.47 6.46 9.60
C TYR A 4 -12.36 5.15 10.35
N LEU A 5 -12.29 5.25 11.67
CA LEU A 5 -12.35 4.13 12.58
C LEU A 5 -13.69 4.14 13.32
N GLN A 6 -14.30 2.97 13.43
CA GLN A 6 -15.56 2.74 14.11
C GLN A 6 -15.47 1.41 14.86
N SER A 7 -16.05 1.33 16.05
CA SER A 7 -16.13 0.07 16.78
C SER A 7 -17.01 -0.94 16.04
N PHE A 8 -16.82 -2.21 16.37
CA PHE A 8 -17.75 -3.27 16.01
C PHE A 8 -18.24 -3.98 17.29
N PRO A 9 -19.56 -4.13 17.50
CA PRO A 9 -20.67 -3.61 16.68
C PRO A 9 -20.66 -2.09 16.53
N ALA A 10 -21.21 -1.60 15.42
CA ALA A 10 -21.13 -0.20 15.02
C ALA A 10 -21.73 0.76 16.06
N SER A 11 -20.92 1.66 16.62
CA SER A 11 -21.39 2.82 17.40
C SER A 11 -21.92 3.94 16.51
N SER A 12 -22.66 4.90 17.08
CA SER A 12 -23.01 6.14 16.36
C SER A 12 -21.80 7.04 16.07
N THR A 13 -20.71 6.88 16.81
CA THR A 13 -19.48 7.66 16.66
C THR A 13 -18.51 7.02 15.66
N LYS A 14 -17.89 7.85 14.81
CA LYS A 14 -16.75 7.50 13.96
C LYS A 14 -15.60 8.46 14.26
N THR A 15 -14.40 7.93 14.44
CA THR A 15 -13.20 8.74 14.62
C THR A 15 -12.51 8.89 13.28
N GLN A 16 -12.31 10.12 12.82
CA GLN A 16 -11.53 10.38 11.61
C GLN A 16 -10.06 10.15 11.89
N ILE A 17 -9.40 9.34 11.06
CA ILE A 17 -7.99 8.97 11.21
C ILE A 17 -7.09 9.73 10.23
N SER A 18 -7.52 9.89 8.97
CA SER A 18 -6.79 10.69 7.99
C SER A 18 -7.40 12.08 7.84
N THR A 19 -6.58 13.09 7.57
CA THR A 19 -7.01 14.50 7.40
C THR A 19 -6.76 15.07 6.00
N SER A 20 -6.13 14.31 5.10
CA SER A 20 -5.72 14.77 3.77
C SER A 20 -5.69 13.61 2.76
N GLY A 21 -6.72 12.78 2.81
CA GLY A 21 -6.82 11.57 2.01
C GLY A 21 -6.14 10.37 2.67
N GLY A 22 -6.67 9.17 2.43
CA GLY A 22 -6.05 7.94 2.91
C GLY A 22 -6.59 6.68 2.25
N PHE A 23 -5.70 5.77 1.87
CA PHE A 23 -6.02 4.49 1.24
C PHE A 23 -5.16 3.37 1.82
N TRP A 24 -5.64 2.12 1.67
CA TRP A 24 -4.99 0.90 2.14
C TRP A 24 -4.56 0.96 3.61
N PRO A 25 -5.50 1.14 4.56
CA PRO A 25 -5.18 1.05 5.98
C PRO A 25 -4.69 -0.36 6.34
N GLU A 26 -3.58 -0.44 7.06
CA GLU A 26 -3.06 -1.67 7.65
C GLU A 26 -2.79 -1.46 9.13
N TRP A 27 -3.21 -2.41 9.96
CA TRP A 27 -2.96 -2.37 11.39
C TRP A 27 -1.58 -2.96 11.72
N ARG A 28 -0.91 -2.37 12.70
CA ARG A 28 0.14 -3.08 13.42
C ARG A 28 -0.48 -4.27 14.16
N ALA A 29 0.29 -5.35 14.33
CA ALA A 29 -0.23 -6.60 14.88
C ALA A 29 -0.81 -6.47 16.31
N ASP A 30 -0.38 -5.47 17.09
CA ASP A 30 -0.91 -5.21 18.43
C ASP A 30 -2.13 -4.28 18.47
N GLY A 31 -2.60 -3.81 17.30
CA GLY A 31 -3.77 -2.93 17.17
C GLY A 31 -3.59 -1.50 17.71
N LYS A 32 -2.35 -1.09 18.03
CA LYS A 32 -2.09 0.24 18.62
C LYS A 32 -1.63 1.29 17.62
N GLU A 33 -1.41 0.90 16.37
CA GLU A 33 -0.94 1.79 15.32
C GLU A 33 -1.57 1.39 14.00
N LEU A 34 -2.00 2.40 13.23
CA LEU A 34 -2.55 2.24 11.89
C LEU A 34 -1.64 2.93 10.89
N PHE A 35 -1.27 2.19 9.84
CA PHE A 35 -0.54 2.71 8.69
C PHE A 35 -1.48 2.91 7.52
N TYR A 36 -1.23 3.93 6.69
CA TYR A 36 -2.00 4.14 5.46
C TYR A 36 -1.21 4.97 4.45
N ILE A 37 -1.66 5.00 3.20
CA ILE A 37 -1.06 5.84 2.15
C ILE A 37 -1.88 7.11 1.98
N SER A 38 -1.25 8.28 2.07
CA SER A 38 -1.88 9.59 1.83
C SER A 38 -2.12 9.88 0.34
N ALA A 39 -2.97 10.86 0.03
CA ALA A 39 -3.25 11.32 -1.34
C ALA A 39 -1.98 11.67 -2.15
N ASP A 40 -0.97 12.23 -1.49
CA ASP A 40 0.31 12.60 -2.08
C ASP A 40 1.36 11.47 -2.04
N LYS A 41 0.92 10.22 -1.87
CA LYS A 41 1.74 8.99 -1.91
C LYS A 41 2.84 8.96 -0.84
N LYS A 42 2.50 9.25 0.41
CA LYS A 42 3.37 9.03 1.57
C LYS A 42 2.79 7.94 2.45
N LEU A 43 3.66 7.11 3.02
CA LEU A 43 3.23 6.22 4.09
C LEU A 43 3.10 7.04 5.37
N MET A 44 1.92 6.96 5.98
CA MET A 44 1.52 7.66 7.18
C MET A 44 1.37 6.66 8.33
N ALA A 45 1.63 7.09 9.55
CA ALA A 45 1.38 6.34 10.77
C ALA A 45 0.51 7.15 11.74
N VAL A 46 -0.42 6.47 12.40
CA VAL A 46 -1.28 7.04 13.44
C VAL A 46 -1.29 6.09 14.62
N ASN A 47 -0.91 6.59 15.80
CA ASN A 47 -1.08 5.85 17.04
C ASN A 47 -2.57 5.86 17.41
N ILE A 48 -3.10 4.69 17.74
CA ILE A 48 -4.49 4.49 18.13
C ILE A 48 -4.55 4.13 19.60
N LYS A 49 -5.32 4.91 20.35
CA LYS A 49 -5.66 4.63 21.74
C LYS A 49 -7.13 4.26 21.81
N VAL A 50 -7.39 3.02 22.18
CA VAL A 50 -8.75 2.51 22.43
C VAL A 50 -9.00 2.53 23.93
N SER A 51 -9.95 3.36 24.35
CA SER A 51 -10.48 3.39 25.71
C SER A 51 -12.01 3.40 25.65
N ASN A 52 -12.68 4.19 26.49
CA ASN A 52 -14.12 4.48 26.32
C ASN A 52 -14.39 5.25 25.01
N VAL A 53 -13.39 5.97 24.52
CA VAL A 53 -13.38 6.65 23.22
C VAL A 53 -12.14 6.18 22.45
N VAL A 54 -12.30 6.08 21.12
CA VAL A 54 -11.22 5.80 20.19
C VAL A 54 -10.58 7.11 19.76
N GLU A 55 -9.29 7.25 20.02
CA GLU A 55 -8.51 8.44 19.69
C GLU A 55 -7.35 8.05 18.76
N GLY A 56 -7.17 8.81 17.68
CA GLY A 56 -6.01 8.74 16.82
C GLY A 56 -5.09 9.93 17.07
N SER A 57 -3.78 9.72 17.07
CA SER A 57 -2.81 10.81 17.06
C SER A 57 -2.89 11.62 15.76
N VAL A 58 -2.21 12.76 15.71
CA VAL A 58 -1.96 13.44 14.44
C VAL A 58 -1.17 12.49 13.51
N PRO A 59 -1.57 12.31 12.24
CA PRO A 59 -0.83 11.47 11.30
C PRO A 59 0.60 11.96 11.11
N THR A 60 1.56 11.05 11.23
CA THR A 60 2.99 11.32 11.04
C THR A 60 3.44 10.69 9.73
N VAL A 61 4.24 11.43 8.94
CA VAL A 61 4.84 10.91 7.72
C VAL A 61 6.01 9.98 8.10
N LEU A 62 6.01 8.75 7.57
CA LEU A 62 7.17 7.86 7.69
C LEU A 62 8.14 8.06 6.53
N PHE A 63 7.67 7.89 5.29
CA PHE A 63 8.47 8.09 4.08
C PHE A 63 7.61 8.17 2.81
N PRO A 64 8.13 8.75 1.71
CA PRO A 64 7.48 8.70 0.40
C PRO A 64 7.33 7.27 -0.14
N MET A 65 6.18 6.98 -0.73
CA MET A 65 5.89 5.70 -1.39
C MET A 65 6.19 5.79 -2.88
N ASN A 66 7.34 5.25 -3.29
CA ASN A 66 7.67 4.98 -4.69
C ASN A 66 7.08 3.64 -5.14
N ALA A 67 5.81 3.38 -4.78
CA ALA A 67 5.13 2.15 -5.12
C ALA A 67 4.58 2.23 -6.55
N LYS A 68 4.62 1.12 -7.27
CA LYS A 68 3.88 1.01 -8.53
C LYS A 68 2.40 1.15 -8.22
N ALA A 69 1.71 2.08 -8.89
CA ALA A 69 0.25 2.16 -8.79
C ALA A 69 -0.33 0.80 -9.19
N SER A 70 -0.97 0.12 -8.25
CA SER A 70 -1.55 -1.20 -8.46
C SER A 70 -2.94 -1.24 -7.86
N ASN A 71 -3.80 -2.09 -8.41
CA ASN A 71 -5.16 -2.30 -7.91
C ASN A 71 -5.20 -3.18 -6.63
N GLY A 72 -4.05 -3.47 -6.01
CA GLY A 72 -3.93 -4.28 -4.80
C GLY A 72 -3.04 -3.66 -3.72
N TYR A 73 -2.79 -4.42 -2.65
CA TYR A 73 -1.97 -4.00 -1.51
C TYR A 73 -0.60 -3.50 -1.96
N SER A 74 -0.34 -2.21 -1.75
CA SER A 74 0.90 -1.57 -2.19
C SER A 74 2.06 -1.78 -1.20
N TYR A 75 1.75 -2.29 0.00
CA TYR A 75 2.71 -2.63 1.03
C TYR A 75 2.16 -3.68 2.01
N ALA A 76 3.04 -4.25 2.82
CA ALA A 76 2.71 -5.03 4.01
C ALA A 76 3.61 -4.58 5.17
N VAL A 77 3.10 -4.65 6.40
CA VAL A 77 3.81 -4.27 7.62
C VAL A 77 4.20 -5.52 8.43
N ALA A 78 5.43 -5.56 8.92
CA ALA A 78 5.87 -6.62 9.84
C ALA A 78 5.13 -6.48 11.19
N ALA A 79 5.05 -7.57 11.96
CA ALA A 79 4.31 -7.60 13.22
C ALA A 79 4.75 -6.51 14.22
N ASP A 80 6.04 -6.17 14.23
CA ASP A 80 6.63 -5.14 15.08
C ASP A 80 6.38 -3.70 14.59
N GLY A 81 5.84 -3.49 13.39
CA GLY A 81 5.63 -2.17 12.79
C GLY A 81 6.92 -1.48 12.31
N GLN A 82 8.09 -2.13 12.42
CA GLN A 82 9.39 -1.50 12.14
C GLN A 82 9.92 -1.81 10.75
N ARG A 83 9.33 -2.79 10.06
CA ARG A 83 9.72 -3.19 8.70
C ARG A 83 8.51 -3.21 7.78
N PHE A 84 8.74 -2.76 6.55
CA PHE A 84 7.72 -2.65 5.52
C PHE A 84 8.20 -3.33 4.25
N LEU A 85 7.36 -4.19 3.67
CA LEU A 85 7.56 -4.72 2.33
C LEU A 85 6.78 -3.85 1.36
N ILE A 86 7.43 -3.33 0.32
CA ILE A 86 6.81 -2.39 -0.64
C ILE A 86 7.05 -2.89 -2.06
N ASN A 87 5.99 -2.95 -2.86
CA ASN A 87 6.10 -3.23 -4.29
C ASN A 87 6.51 -1.96 -5.05
N ARG A 88 7.81 -1.80 -5.29
CA ARG A 88 8.37 -0.63 -5.98
C ARG A 88 8.46 -0.86 -7.49
N LEU A 89 8.19 0.20 -8.25
CA LEU A 89 8.55 0.22 -9.65
C LEU A 89 10.07 0.33 -9.74
N VAL A 90 10.73 -0.66 -10.33
CA VAL A 90 12.15 -0.55 -10.67
C VAL A 90 12.21 0.24 -11.97
N GLU A 91 12.64 1.51 -11.91
CA GLU A 91 13.01 2.26 -13.11
C GLU A 91 14.29 1.63 -13.67
N GLY A 92 14.20 1.06 -14.86
CA GLY A 92 15.30 0.31 -15.48
C GLY A 92 14.92 -1.12 -15.81
N ASN A 93 14.01 -1.27 -16.76
CA ASN A 93 14.21 -2.23 -17.82
C ASN A 93 13.45 -1.69 -19.02
N ASN A 94 14.18 -1.32 -20.06
CA ASN A 94 13.65 -1.38 -21.41
C ASN A 94 12.88 -2.72 -21.48
N PRO A 95 11.57 -2.76 -21.75
CA PRO A 95 10.88 -4.05 -21.82
C PRO A 95 11.72 -4.92 -22.73
N ALA A 96 12.23 -6.05 -22.23
CA ALA A 96 13.00 -6.96 -23.04
C ALA A 96 12.16 -7.18 -24.30
N LEU A 97 12.69 -6.81 -25.46
CA LEU A 97 11.96 -6.90 -26.72
C LEU A 97 11.45 -8.34 -26.85
N ILE A 98 10.14 -8.52 -26.70
CA ILE A 98 9.53 -9.82 -26.90
C ILE A 98 9.45 -10.01 -28.40
N THR A 99 10.39 -10.75 -28.97
CA THR A 99 10.31 -11.18 -30.36
C THR A 99 9.45 -12.43 -30.43
N VAL A 100 8.26 -12.29 -31.02
CA VAL A 100 7.40 -13.44 -31.35
C VAL A 100 7.74 -13.88 -32.77
N VAL A 101 8.30 -15.09 -32.91
CA VAL A 101 8.51 -15.71 -34.23
C VAL A 101 7.34 -16.64 -34.50
N LEU A 102 6.56 -16.31 -35.53
CA LEU A 102 5.51 -17.17 -36.04
C LEU A 102 6.07 -18.01 -37.20
N ASN A 103 5.62 -19.26 -37.33
CA ASN A 103 6.03 -20.17 -38.41
C ASN A 103 7.54 -20.49 -38.48
N TRP A 104 8.23 -20.56 -37.33
CA TRP A 104 9.68 -20.79 -37.24
C TRP A 104 10.19 -22.04 -37.99
N THR A 105 9.34 -23.04 -38.20
CA THR A 105 9.69 -24.25 -38.98
C THR A 105 9.95 -23.97 -40.46
N SER A 106 9.39 -22.89 -41.02
CA SER A 106 9.59 -22.50 -42.41
C SER A 106 10.97 -21.86 -42.63
N ASP A 107 11.49 -21.17 -41.62
CA ASP A 107 12.79 -20.51 -41.68
C ASP A 107 13.95 -21.53 -41.61
N LEU A 108 13.77 -22.64 -40.90
CA LEU A 108 14.73 -23.77 -40.87
C LEU A 108 14.94 -24.44 -42.24
N LYS A 109 13.93 -24.42 -43.11
CA LYS A 109 14.03 -25.02 -44.46
C LYS A 109 14.78 -24.12 -45.45
N ARG A 110 14.96 -22.83 -45.12
CA ARG A 110 15.60 -21.83 -45.99
C ARG A 110 17.11 -21.71 -45.76
N GLN A 111 17.63 -22.27 -44.67
CA GLN A 111 19.06 -22.25 -44.32
C GLN A 111 19.81 -23.55 -44.69
N ARG A 112 19.24 -24.37 -45.58
CA ARG A 112 19.89 -25.49 -46.25
C ARG A 112 19.91 -25.24 -47.74
#